data_AF-A0A8I3W465-F1
#
_entry.id   AF-A0A8I3W465-F1
#
_cell.length_a   1.000
_cell.length_b   1.000
_cell.length_c   1.000
_cell.angle_alpha   90.00
_cell.angle_beta   90.00
_cell.angle_gamma   90.00
#
_symmetry.space_group_name_H-M   'P 1'
#
loop_
_entity.id
_entity.type
_entity.pdbx_description
1 polymer ?
#
loop_
_entity_poly.entity_id
_entity_poly.type
_entity_poly.pdbx_seq_one_letter_code
_entity_poly.pdbx_strand_id
1 'polypeptide(L)'
;MMNYVGKRKKRRKRDPQAPRRPPSSFLLFCQDHYAQLKSENPNWSVVQVAKATGRMWSATTDLEKHPYEQRAALLRAKYYEELELYRKQQKQCKRTTRKYQLSARNR
;
A
#
# COMPACT_ATOMS: atom_id res chain seq x y z
N MET A 1 7.83 -32.73 18.15
CA MET A 1 7.28 -31.68 17.27
C MET A 1 8.40 -30.74 16.85
N MET A 2 8.78 -30.71 15.56
CA MET A 2 9.74 -29.73 15.03
C MET A 2 9.04 -28.36 14.91
N ASN A 3 9.37 -27.43 15.79
CA ASN A 3 8.89 -26.05 15.71
C ASN A 3 9.63 -25.30 14.59
N TYR A 4 9.04 -25.25 13.40
CA TYR A 4 9.51 -24.43 12.29
C TYR A 4 9.28 -22.94 12.57
N VAL A 5 10.14 -22.31 13.37
CA VAL A 5 10.22 -20.85 13.45
C VAL A 5 10.95 -20.35 12.21
N GLY A 6 10.20 -20.20 11.11
CA GLY A 6 10.74 -19.60 9.88
C GLY A 6 11.32 -18.21 10.17
N LYS A 7 12.59 -17.99 9.84
CA LYS A 7 13.26 -16.68 9.98
C LYS A 7 12.41 -15.60 9.30
N ARG A 8 11.82 -14.68 10.08
CA ARG A 8 11.10 -13.51 9.56
C ARG A 8 12.05 -12.68 8.70
N LYS A 9 11.88 -12.72 7.37
CA LYS A 9 12.64 -11.85 6.44
C LYS A 9 12.39 -10.39 6.82
N LYS A 10 13.46 -9.66 7.20
CA LYS A 10 13.41 -8.20 7.36
C LYS A 10 12.92 -7.58 6.05
N ARG A 11 11.82 -6.83 6.11
CA ARG A 11 11.30 -6.09 4.95
C ARG A 11 12.37 -5.07 4.55
N ARG A 12 12.80 -5.07 3.28
CA ARG A 12 13.72 -4.05 2.76
C ARG A 12 13.10 -2.66 2.99
N LYS A 13 13.90 -1.71 3.48
CA LYS A 13 13.47 -0.30 3.61
C LYS A 13 13.04 0.17 2.22
N ARG A 14 11.79 0.63 2.11
CA ARG A 14 11.26 1.17 0.86
C ARG A 14 11.82 2.58 0.67
N ASP A 15 12.22 2.92 -0.55
CA ASP A 15 12.70 4.27 -0.87
C ASP A 15 11.65 5.32 -0.44
N PRO A 16 12.04 6.38 0.30
CA PRO A 16 11.10 7.40 0.78
C PRO A 16 10.36 8.14 -0.35
N GLN A 17 11.01 8.27 -1.50
CA GLN A 17 10.46 8.95 -2.68
C GLN A 17 9.60 8.02 -3.56
N ALA A 18 9.57 6.71 -3.29
CA ALA A 18 8.79 5.80 -4.11
C ALA A 18 7.29 5.91 -3.79
N PRO A 19 6.41 6.05 -4.80
CA PRO A 19 4.97 6.07 -4.60
C PRO A 19 4.48 4.88 -3.77
N ARG A 20 3.57 5.15 -2.83
CA ARG A 20 2.98 4.10 -1.99
C ARG A 20 1.91 3.34 -2.75
N ARG A 21 1.84 2.01 -2.57
CA ARG A 21 0.81 1.22 -3.24
C ARG A 21 -0.55 1.70 -2.73
N PRO A 22 -1.52 1.99 -3.62
CA PRO A 22 -2.82 2.47 -3.22
C PRO A 22 -3.59 1.35 -2.50
N PRO A 23 -4.50 1.71 -1.58
CA PRO A 23 -5.38 0.74 -0.95
C PRO A 23 -6.32 0.11 -1.98
N SER A 24 -6.64 -1.17 -1.77
CA SER A 24 -7.69 -1.87 -2.53
C SER A 24 -9.09 -1.38 -2.12
N SER A 25 -10.12 -1.70 -2.91
CA SER A 25 -11.53 -1.43 -2.58
C SER A 25 -11.90 -1.95 -1.20
N PHE A 26 -11.50 -3.19 -0.89
CA PHE A 26 -11.67 -3.78 0.43
C PHE A 26 -10.96 -3.01 1.55
N LEU A 27 -9.77 -2.45 1.30
CA LEU A 27 -9.04 -1.70 2.32
C LEU A 27 -9.67 -0.33 2.58
N LEU A 28 -10.22 0.32 1.54
CA LEU A 28 -10.99 1.56 1.68
C LEU A 28 -12.23 1.32 2.54
N PHE A 29 -13.00 0.28 2.21
CA PHE A 29 -14.15 -0.13 3.01
C PHE A 29 -13.74 -0.47 4.45
N CYS A 30 -12.64 -1.22 4.61
CA CYS A 30 -12.12 -1.52 5.93
C CYS A 30 -11.78 -0.25 6.71
N GLN A 31 -11.18 0.76 6.08
CA GLN A 31 -10.78 1.98 6.78
C GLN A 31 -11.99 2.76 7.32
N ASP A 32 -13.05 2.88 6.51
CA ASP A 32 -14.28 3.59 6.90
C ASP A 32 -15.00 2.85 8.05
N HIS A 33 -15.23 1.54 7.89
CA HIS A 33 -15.96 0.75 8.89
C HIS A 33 -15.13 0.38 10.12
N TYR A 34 -13.80 0.27 9.99
CA TYR A 34 -12.94 0.01 11.14
C TYR A 34 -12.99 1.13 12.15
N ALA A 35 -12.99 2.39 11.70
CA ALA A 35 -13.08 3.55 12.59
C ALA A 35 -14.41 3.53 13.37
N GLN A 36 -15.50 3.25 12.67
CA GLN A 36 -16.83 3.12 13.28
C GLN A 36 -16.87 1.97 14.30
N LEU A 37 -16.48 0.76 13.91
CA LEU A 37 -16.49 -0.43 14.79
C LEU A 37 -15.56 -0.28 15.99
N LYS A 38 -14.43 0.40 15.83
CA LYS A 38 -13.50 0.66 16.93
C LYS A 38 -14.03 1.72 17.88
N SER A 39 -14.79 2.69 17.38
CA SER A 39 -15.48 3.68 18.21
C SER A 39 -16.62 3.05 19.01
N GLU A 40 -17.42 2.19 18.37
CA GLU A 40 -18.52 1.46 19.04
C GLU A 40 -17.99 0.40 20.02
N ASN A 41 -16.86 -0.24 19.68
CA ASN A 41 -16.25 -1.29 20.48
C ASN A 41 -14.78 -0.97 20.81
N PRO A 42 -14.51 -0.01 21.70
CA PRO A 42 -13.15 0.38 22.05
C PRO A 42 -12.34 -0.78 22.66
N ASN A 43 -13.02 -1.73 23.31
CA ASN A 43 -12.44 -2.92 23.92
C ASN A 43 -12.04 -4.01 22.93
N TRP A 44 -12.51 -3.96 21.67
CA TRP A 44 -12.17 -4.99 20.69
C TRP A 44 -10.72 -4.85 20.21
N SER A 45 -10.05 -5.98 20.11
CA SER A 45 -8.73 -6.05 19.49
C SER A 45 -8.82 -5.73 18.00
N VAL A 46 -7.75 -5.17 17.44
CA VAL A 46 -7.61 -4.89 16.00
C VAL A 46 -7.97 -6.12 15.14
N VAL A 47 -7.61 -7.31 15.63
CA VAL A 47 -7.90 -8.59 14.96
C VAL A 47 -9.40 -8.89 14.94
N GLN A 48 -10.12 -8.58 16.01
CA GLN A 48 -11.57 -8.82 16.10
C GLN A 48 -12.33 -7.85 15.19
N VAL A 49 -11.95 -6.57 15.19
CA VAL A 49 -12.53 -5.56 14.29
C VAL A 49 -12.29 -5.92 12.83
N ALA A 50 -11.07 -6.34 12.48
CA ALA A 50 -10.75 -6.78 11.12
C ALA A 50 -11.58 -8.01 10.69
N LYS A 51 -11.80 -8.98 11.59
CA LYS A 51 -12.67 -10.14 11.32
C LYS A 51 -14.12 -9.73 11.10
N ALA A 52 -14.66 -8.82 11.92
CA ALA A 52 -16.02 -8.31 11.77
C ALA A 52 -16.19 -7.57 10.44
N THR A 53 -15.24 -6.68 10.11
CA THR A 53 -15.27 -5.91 8.86
C THR A 53 -15.17 -6.79 7.63
N GLY A 54 -14.35 -7.85 7.69
CA GLY A 54 -14.26 -8.84 6.61
C GLY A 54 -15.57 -9.59 6.38
N ARG A 55 -16.31 -9.93 7.45
CA ARG A 55 -17.64 -10.54 7.34
C ARG A 55 -18.65 -9.57 6.73
N MET A 56 -18.62 -8.31 7.14
CA MET A 56 -19.47 -7.27 6.56
C MET A 56 -19.24 -7.15 5.06
N TRP A 57 -17.98 -7.06 4.62
CA TRP A 57 -17.65 -6.97 3.19
C TRP A 57 -18.15 -8.17 2.38
N SER A 58 -18.06 -9.39 2.91
CA SER A 58 -18.61 -10.57 2.23
C SER A 58 -20.13 -10.54 2.14
N ALA A 59 -20.81 -9.91 3.11
CA ALA A 59 -22.26 -9.75 3.12
C ALA A 59 -22.75 -8.54 2.29
N THR A 60 -21.90 -7.53 2.08
CA THR A 60 -22.18 -6.36 1.24
C THR A 60 -22.43 -6.77 -0.21
N THR A 61 -23.44 -6.18 -0.84
CA THR A 61 -23.80 -6.47 -2.24
C THR A 61 -22.84 -5.80 -3.22
N ASP A 62 -22.76 -6.31 -4.46
CA ASP A 62 -21.88 -5.75 -5.49
C ASP A 62 -22.19 -4.27 -5.81
N LEU A 63 -23.45 -3.84 -5.62
CA LEU A 63 -23.87 -2.45 -5.79
C LEU A 63 -23.18 -1.51 -4.79
N GLU A 64 -23.09 -1.92 -3.53
CA GLU A 64 -22.42 -1.14 -2.48
C GLU A 64 -20.89 -1.23 -2.60
N LYS A 65 -20.37 -2.33 -3.16
CA LYS A 65 -18.93 -2.49 -3.45
C LYS A 65 -18.49 -1.62 -4.63
N HIS A 66 -19.34 -1.43 -5.63
CA HIS A 66 -19.04 -0.70 -6.86
C HIS A 66 -18.41 0.70 -6.65
N PRO A 67 -18.93 1.61 -5.79
CA PRO A 67 -18.29 2.89 -5.55
C PRO A 67 -16.89 2.75 -4.94
N TYR A 68 -16.64 1.74 -4.09
CA TYR A 68 -15.30 1.48 -3.54
C TYR A 68 -14.36 0.92 -4.60
N GLU A 69 -14.85 0.10 -5.52
CA GLU A 69 -14.07 -0.40 -6.66
C GLU A 69 -13.69 0.73 -7.63
N GLN A 70 -14.62 1.63 -7.94
CA GLN A 70 -14.34 2.82 -8.74
C GLN A 70 -13.31 3.73 -8.06
N ARG A 71 -13.47 4.03 -6.77
CA ARG A 71 -12.48 4.81 -6.00
C ARG A 71 -11.11 4.13 -5.99
N ALA A 72 -11.07 2.82 -5.77
CA ALA A 72 -9.82 2.06 -5.82
C ALA A 72 -9.21 2.05 -7.23
N ALA A 73 -10.01 1.99 -8.30
CA ALA A 73 -9.54 2.07 -9.68
C ALA A 73 -8.91 3.43 -9.99
N LEU A 74 -9.53 4.53 -9.55
CA LEU A 74 -8.99 5.88 -9.69
C LEU A 74 -7.66 6.04 -8.94
N LEU A 75 -7.59 5.56 -7.69
CA LEU A 75 -6.35 5.58 -6.91
C LEU A 75 -5.24 4.72 -7.54
N ARG A 76 -5.61 3.58 -8.14
CA ARG A 76 -4.68 2.75 -8.92
C ARG A 76 -4.15 3.49 -10.12
N ALA A 77 -5.02 4.12 -10.92
CA ALA A 77 -4.62 4.87 -12.10
C ALA A 77 -3.62 5.98 -11.74
N LYS A 78 -3.96 6.82 -10.75
CA LYS A 78 -3.07 7.88 -10.25
C LYS A 78 -1.72 7.33 -9.78
N TYR A 79 -1.72 6.22 -9.05
CA TYR A 79 -0.47 5.58 -8.61
C TYR A 79 0.40 5.11 -9.79
N TYR A 80 -0.19 4.60 -10.87
CA TYR A 80 0.57 4.19 -12.04
C TYR A 80 1.26 5.38 -12.70
N GLU A 81 0.57 6.51 -12.86
CA GLU A 81 1.15 7.75 -13.39
C GLU A 81 2.32 8.23 -12.51
N GLU A 82 2.12 8.32 -11.19
CA GLU A 82 3.17 8.71 -10.23
C GLU A 82 4.36 7.73 -10.26
N LEU A 83 4.10 6.43 -10.43
CA LEU A 83 5.12 5.40 -10.51
C LEU A 83 5.97 5.54 -11.79
N GLU A 84 5.35 5.88 -12.92
CA GLU A 84 6.06 6.13 -14.17
C GLU A 84 6.96 7.35 -14.07
N LEU A 85 6.47 8.45 -13.50
CA LEU A 85 7.26 9.65 -13.23
C LEU A 85 8.44 9.33 -12.29
N TYR A 86 8.18 8.61 -11.20
CA TYR A 86 9.21 8.19 -10.26
C TYR A 86 10.29 7.32 -10.92
N ARG A 87 9.89 6.37 -11.78
CA ARG A 87 10.83 5.53 -12.54
C ARG A 87 11.70 6.37 -13.49
N LYS A 88 11.12 7.36 -14.18
CA LYS A 88 11.86 8.30 -15.05
C LYS A 88 12.85 9.13 -14.22
N GLN A 89 12.42 9.69 -13.10
CA GLN A 89 13.26 10.49 -12.20
C GLN A 89 14.40 9.66 -11.59
N GLN A 90 14.14 8.42 -11.15
CA GLN A 90 15.19 7.51 -10.69
C GLN A 90 16.25 7.23 -11.77
N LYS A 91 15.82 7.02 -13.01
CA LYS A 91 16.75 6.81 -14.13
C LYS A 91 17.60 8.06 -14.39
N GLN A 92 16.99 9.24 -14.35
CA GLN A 92 17.70 10.51 -14.54
C GLN A 92 18.72 10.76 -13.42
N CYS A 93 18.34 10.62 -12.15
CA CYS A 93 19.23 10.76 -11.00
C CYS A 93 20.43 9.79 -11.08
N LYS A 94 20.21 8.53 -11.47
CA LYS A 94 21.31 7.57 -11.68
C LYS A 94 22.24 7.98 -12.82
N ARG A 95 21.69 8.52 -13.91
CA ARG A 95 22.48 9.01 -15.07
C ARG A 95 23.32 10.22 -14.71
N THR A 96 22.77 11.19 -13.98
CA THR A 96 23.50 12.40 -13.57
C THR A 96 24.62 12.06 -12.58
N THR A 97 24.34 11.21 -11.59
CA THR A 97 25.34 10.74 -10.62
C THR A 97 26.47 9.98 -11.31
N ARG A 98 26.16 9.09 -12.27
CA ARG A 98 27.18 8.36 -13.03
C ARG A 98 28.02 9.31 -13.91
N LYS A 99 27.41 10.32 -14.54
CA LYS A 99 28.15 11.33 -15.33
C LYS A 99 29.11 12.13 -14.44
N TYR A 100 28.64 12.59 -13.27
CA TYR A 100 29.46 13.34 -12.31
C TYR A 100 30.63 12.51 -11.77
N GLN A 101 30.38 11.25 -11.42
CA GLN A 101 31.42 10.31 -10.97
C GLN A 101 32.47 10.03 -12.04
N LEU A 102 32.06 9.91 -13.31
CA LEU A 102 32.99 9.72 -14.44
C LEU A 102 33.84 10.97 -14.70
N SER A 103 33.25 12.18 -14.61
CA SER A 103 34.01 13.43 -14.76
C SER A 103 34.98 13.69 -13.61
N ALA A 104 34.65 13.28 -12.39
CA ALA A 104 35.52 13.40 -11.23
C ALA A 104 36.67 12.38 -11.23
N ARG A 105 36.52 11.25 -11.94
CA ARG A 105 37.55 10.21 -12.07
C ARG A 105 38.58 10.50 -13.16
N ASN A 106 38.24 11.34 -14.15
CA ASN A 106 39.11 11.73 -15.26
C ASN A 106 39.80 13.09 -15.04
N ARG A 107 39.76 13.61 -13.81
CA ARG A 107 40.58 14.74 -13.32
C ARG A 107 41.61 14.20 -12.35
#